data_AF-A0A6P0UAI6-F1
#
_entry.id   AF-A0A6P0UAI6-F1
#
_cell.length_a   1.000
_cell.length_b   1.000
_cell.length_c   1.000
_cell.angle_alpha   90.00
_cell.angle_beta   90.00
_cell.angle_gamma   90.00
#
_symmetry.space_group_name_H-M   'P 1'
#
loop_
_entity.id
_entity.type
_entity.pdbx_description
1 polymer ?
#
loop_
_entity_poly.entity_id
_entity_poly.type
_entity_poly.pdbx_seq_one_letter_code
_entity_poly.pdbx_strand_id
1 'polypeptide(L)' 'YKKTGSVVRNTYFWGLKAIAAYTPYEKDWEFDPEVWVALKRMLLSFTESGYLGLRETILEFPTDTEIPDSLRAVATWE' A
#
# COMPACT_ATOMS: atom_id res chain seq x y z
N TYR A 1 3.08 5.74 0.14
CA TYR A 1 2.59 4.83 -0.91
C TYR A 1 1.69 5.58 -1.89
N LYS A 2 2.14 5.88 -3.12
CA LYS A 2 1.23 6.22 -4.21
C LYS A 2 1.74 5.64 -5.52
N LYS A 3 1.00 4.67 -6.06
CA LYS A 3 1.35 4.07 -7.35
C LYS A 3 0.54 4.70 -8.46
N THR A 4 1.24 5.18 -9.47
CA THR A 4 0.69 5.72 -10.71
C THR A 4 0.20 4.57 -11.57
N GLY A 5 -1.11 4.32 -11.56
CA GLY A 5 -1.79 3.33 -12.39
C GLY A 5 -3.07 3.91 -13.00
N SER A 6 -3.44 3.42 -14.18
CA SER A 6 -4.59 3.89 -14.97
C SER A 6 -5.89 3.91 -14.15
N VAL A 7 -6.68 4.98 -14.34
CA VAL A 7 -7.96 5.35 -13.70
C VAL A 7 -9.02 4.22 -13.67
N VAL A 8 -8.82 3.14 -14.42
CA VAL A 8 -9.75 2.01 -14.59
C VAL A 8 -9.70 1.00 -13.41
N ARG A 9 -8.82 1.16 -12.42
CA ARG A 9 -8.64 0.22 -11.27
C ARG A 9 -9.44 0.58 -10.01
N ASN A 10 -10.62 1.15 -10.19
CA ASN A 10 -11.20 2.15 -9.28
C ASN A 10 -11.50 1.66 -7.84
N THR A 11 -12.23 0.55 -7.65
CA THR A 11 -12.80 0.20 -6.32
C THR A 11 -11.74 -0.10 -5.25
N TYR A 12 -10.69 -0.81 -5.62
CA TYR A 12 -9.61 -1.16 -4.69
C TYR A 12 -8.76 0.08 -4.33
N PHE A 13 -8.48 0.95 -5.29
CA PHE A 13 -7.80 2.21 -4.98
C PHE A 13 -8.65 3.12 -4.09
N TRP A 14 -9.98 3.15 -4.24
CA TRP A 14 -10.86 3.88 -3.33
C TRP A 14 -10.81 3.33 -1.91
N GLY A 15 -10.77 2.01 -1.72
CA GLY A 15 -10.67 1.46 -0.37
C GLY A 15 -9.31 1.74 0.28
N LEU A 16 -8.20 1.71 -0.47
CA LEU A 16 -6.90 2.17 0.03
C LEU A 16 -6.96 3.65 0.41
N LYS A 17 -7.58 4.48 -0.43
CA LYS A 17 -7.74 5.91 -0.17
C LYS A 17 -8.58 6.17 1.07
N ALA A 18 -9.62 5.38 1.29
CA ALA A 18 -10.55 5.53 2.41
C ALA A 18 -9.92 5.22 3.77
N ILE A 19 -8.87 4.39 3.80
CA ILE A 19 -8.12 4.08 5.03
C ILE A 19 -6.84 4.92 5.18
N ALA A 20 -6.51 5.78 4.21
CA ALA A 20 -5.33 6.64 4.29
C ALA A 20 -5.59 7.83 5.22
N ALA A 21 -4.58 8.18 6.02
CA ALA A 21 -4.63 9.33 6.92
C ALA A 21 -4.47 10.65 6.13
N TYR A 22 -3.59 10.64 5.12
CA TYR A 22 -3.35 11.80 4.26
C TYR A 22 -3.12 11.38 2.81
N THR A 23 -3.79 12.08 1.88
CA THR A 23 -3.79 11.74 0.44
C THR A 23 -3.47 12.96 -0.43
N PRO A 24 -2.22 13.46 -0.39
CA PRO A 24 -1.79 14.61 -1.17
C PRO A 24 -1.89 14.34 -2.69
N TYR A 25 -2.22 15.38 -3.46
CA TYR A 25 -2.50 15.25 -4.90
C TYR A 25 -1.31 14.73 -5.71
N GLU A 26 -0.08 15.12 -5.38
CA GLU A 26 1.15 14.76 -6.12
C GLU A 26 2.17 13.97 -5.30
N LYS A 27 1.86 13.63 -4.05
CA LYS A 27 2.76 12.85 -3.20
C LYS A 27 2.14 11.52 -2.78
N ASP A 28 2.97 10.72 -2.16
CA ASP A 28 2.59 9.45 -1.55
C ASP A 28 1.47 9.58 -0.52
N TRP A 29 0.57 8.59 -0.49
CA TRP A 29 -0.42 8.48 0.58
C TRP A 29 0.24 7.98 1.85
N GLU A 30 -0.20 8.54 2.96
CA GLU A 30 0.29 8.28 4.29
C GLU A 30 -0.77 7.53 5.08
N PHE A 31 -0.32 6.57 5.89
CA PHE A 31 -1.18 5.66 6.65
C PHE A 31 -0.68 5.62 8.08
N ASP A 32 -1.56 5.90 9.03
CA ASP A 32 -1.25 5.84 10.45
C ASP A 32 -1.08 4.39 10.93
N PRO A 33 -0.31 4.14 12.02
CA PRO A 33 -0.09 2.81 12.55
C PRO A 33 -1.36 1.99 12.81
N GLU A 34 -2.45 2.65 13.21
CA GLU A 34 -3.75 2.07 13.53
C GLU A 34 -4.39 1.36 12.32
N VAL A 35 -4.08 1.81 11.11
CA VAL A 35 -4.66 1.26 9.86
C VAL A 35 -3.70 0.32 9.12
N TRP A 36 -2.46 0.13 9.59
CA TRP A 36 -1.47 -0.74 8.93
C TRP A 36 -1.93 -2.18 8.79
N VAL A 37 -2.71 -2.70 9.74
CA VAL A 37 -3.27 -4.06 9.64
C VAL A 37 -4.26 -4.16 8.48
N ALA A 38 -5.09 -3.13 8.27
CA ALA A 38 -6.02 -3.06 7.15
C ALA A 38 -5.26 -2.92 5.82
N LEU A 39 -4.25 -2.05 5.78
CA LEU A 39 -3.37 -1.87 4.62
C LEU A 39 -2.73 -3.21 4.21
N LYS A 40 -2.13 -3.95 5.14
CA LYS A 40 -1.55 -5.27 4.87
C LYS A 40 -2.55 -6.23 4.25
N ARG A 41 -3.73 -6.38 4.86
CA ARG A 41 -4.77 -7.32 4.37
C ARG A 41 -5.20 -6.99 2.96
N MET A 42 -5.34 -5.70 2.68
CA MET A 42 -5.75 -5.20 1.38
C MET A 42 -4.69 -5.49 0.30
N LEU A 43 -3.41 -5.22 0.58
CA LEU A 43 -2.31 -5.51 -0.33
C LEU A 43 -2.09 -7.02 -0.56
N LEU A 44 -2.29 -7.85 0.47
CA LEU A 44 -2.28 -9.31 0.32
C LEU A 44 -3.40 -9.79 -0.59
N SER A 45 -4.63 -9.30 -0.37
CA SER A 45 -5.77 -9.64 -1.23
C SER A 45 -5.53 -9.26 -2.70
N PHE A 46 -4.82 -8.15 -2.96
CA PHE A 46 -4.44 -7.76 -4.32
C PHE A 46 -3.42 -8.71 -4.94
N THR A 47 -2.44 -9.14 -4.13
CA THR A 47 -1.42 -10.10 -4.56
C THR A 47 -2.07 -11.45 -4.91
N GLU A 48 -2.95 -11.94 -4.05
CA GLU A 48 -3.62 -13.23 -4.21
C GLU A 48 -4.62 -13.25 -5.37
N SER A 49 -5.30 -12.13 -5.63
CA SER A 49 -6.24 -12.02 -6.75
C SER A 49 -5.54 -11.88 -8.11
N GLY A 50 -4.23 -11.62 -8.14
CA GLY A 50 -3.50 -11.33 -9.37
C GLY A 50 -3.95 -10.04 -10.07
N TYR A 51 -4.73 -9.19 -9.37
CA TYR A 51 -5.31 -7.96 -9.92
C TYR A 51 -4.25 -6.88 -10.15
N LEU A 52 -3.18 -6.89 -9.36
CA LEU A 52 -2.03 -5.98 -9.45
C LEU A 52 -0.73 -6.78 -9.53
N GLY A 53 0.29 -6.20 -10.16
CA GLY A 53 1.61 -6.81 -10.19
C GLY A 53 2.25 -6.86 -8.79
N LEU A 54 3.21 -7.77 -8.58
CA LEU A 54 3.92 -7.92 -7.30
C LEU A 54 4.55 -6.60 -6.81
N ARG A 55 5.20 -5.87 -7.73
CA ARG A 55 5.76 -4.55 -7.41
C ARG A 55 4.71 -3.54 -7.03
N GLU A 56 3.43 -3.74 -7.37
CA GLU A 56 2.34 -2.84 -7.02
C GLU A 56 1.75 -3.15 -5.65
N THR A 57 1.88 -4.38 -5.16
CA THR A 57 1.32 -4.80 -3.86
C THR A 57 2.33 -4.78 -2.71
N ILE A 58 3.61 -4.49 -3.00
CA ILE A 58 4.67 -4.37 -2.00
C ILE A 58 4.94 -2.90 -1.64
N LEU A 59 5.13 -2.62 -0.36
CA LEU A 59 5.62 -1.36 0.18
C LEU A 59 7.15 -1.36 0.13
N GLU A 60 7.75 -0.35 -0.49
CA GLU A 60 9.20 -0.15 -0.52
C GLU A 60 9.57 0.81 0.62
N PHE A 61 10.49 0.39 1.48
CA PHE A 61 11.04 1.15 2.61
C PHE A 61 12.50 1.50 2.34
N PRO A 62 12.99 2.66 2.82
CA PRO A 62 14.42 2.96 2.80
C PRO A 62 15.22 1.89 3.54
N THR A 63 16.41 1.53 3.04
CA THR A 63 17.28 0.46 3.57
C THR A 63 17.72 0.65 5.03
N ASP A 64 17.69 1.89 5.52
CA ASP A 64 18.00 2.27 6.90
C ASP A 64 16.78 2.25 7.84
N THR A 65 15.60 1.93 7.33
CA THR A 65 14.34 1.95 8.08
C THR A 65 13.93 0.53 8.48
N GLU A 66 13.62 0.34 9.77
CA GLU A 66 13.07 -0.92 10.24
C GLU A 66 11.61 -1.07 9.78
N ILE A 67 11.31 -2.17 9.08
CA ILE A 67 9.95 -2.48 8.63
C ILE A 67 9.13 -2.97 9.84
N PRO A 68 8.01 -2.30 10.16
CA PRO A 68 7.13 -2.74 11.24
C PRO A 68 6.60 -4.16 11.03
N ASP A 69 6.49 -4.94 12.10
CA ASP A 69 5.98 -6.32 12.06
C ASP A 69 4.60 -6.43 11.40
N SER A 70 3.75 -5.42 11.58
CA SER A 70 2.41 -5.37 10.99
C SER A 70 2.44 -5.31 9.46
N LEU A 71 3.52 -4.81 8.85
CA LEU A 71 3.68 -4.59 7.42
C LEU A 71 4.68 -5.56 6.75
N ARG A 72 5.48 -6.31 7.52
CA ARG A 72 6.55 -7.19 7.03
C ARG A 72 6.13 -8.17 5.92
N ALA A 73 4.88 -8.63 5.90
CA ALA A 73 4.38 -9.55 4.88
C ALA A 73 4.16 -8.91 3.49
N VAL A 74 4.10 -7.58 3.43
CA VAL A 74 3.81 -6.80 2.21
C VAL A 74 4.81 -5.68 2.01
N ALA A 75 6.02 -5.83 2.56
CA ALA A 75 7.03 -4.78 2.55
C ALA A 75 8.42 -5.35 2.21
N THR A 76 9.24 -4.51 1.60
CA THR A 76 10.64 -4.77 1.26
C THR A 76 11.45 -3.50 1.47
N TRP A 77 12.77 -3.64 1.51
CA TRP A 77 13.68 -2.52 1.31
C TRP A 77 13.87 -2.24 -0.17
N GLU A 78 14.03 -0.96 -0.54
CA GLU A 78 14.36 -0.50 -1.90
C GLU A 78 15.78 -0.88 -2.34
#